data_AF-A0A3B3ZD66-F1
#
_entry.id   AF-A0A3B3ZD66-F1
#
_cell.length_a   1.000
_cell.length_b   1.000
_cell.length_c   1.000
_cell.angle_alpha   90.00
_cell.angle_beta   90.00
_cell.angle_gamma   90.00
#
_symmetry.space_group_name_H-M   'P 1'
#
loop_
_entity.id
_entity.type
_entity.pdbx_description
1 polymer ?
#
loop_
_entity_poly.entity_id
_entity_poly.type
_entity_poly.pdbx_seq_one_letter_code
_entity_poly.pdbx_strand_id
1 'polypeptide(L)' 'MVKRCHKGKNWTEYWFVLQSNSLEYYGSEDLMEIKGKIVIDRNCTVEVNLTYC' A
#
# COMPACT_ATOMS: atom_id res chain seq x y z
N MET A 1 2.50 -5.05 6.51
CA MET A 1 2.97 -5.19 5.10
C MET A 1 3.65 -3.88 4.70
N VAL A 2 4.69 -3.91 3.86
CA VAL A 2 5.61 -2.76 3.69
C VAL A 2 5.47 -2.14 2.31
N LYS A 3 5.39 -0.81 2.22
CA LYS A 3 5.28 -0.09 0.94
C LYS A 3 6.54 0.71 0.66
N ARG A 4 6.97 0.66 -0.60
CA ARG A 4 8.12 1.40 -1.11
C ARG A 4 7.75 2.87 -1.32
N CYS A 5 8.50 3.78 -0.70
CA CYS A 5 8.34 5.22 -0.92
C CYS A 5 8.76 5.65 -2.35
N HIS A 6 8.07 6.66 -2.90
CA HIS A 6 8.28 7.16 -4.28
C HIS A 6 9.57 7.98 -4.46
N LYS A 7 10.09 8.62 -3.40
CA LYS A 7 11.23 9.57 -3.49
C LYS A 7 12.49 9.18 -2.69
N GLY A 8 12.51 8.00 -2.07
CA GLY A 8 13.68 7.52 -1.33
C GLY A 8 13.47 6.06 -0.94
N LYS A 9 14.53 5.25 -0.97
CA LYS A 9 14.54 3.81 -0.63
C LYS A 9 14.35 3.57 0.87
N ASN A 10 13.41 4.28 1.51
CA ASN A 10 13.02 4.05 2.88
C ASN A 10 11.73 3.22 2.86
N TRP A 11 11.85 2.01 3.36
CA TRP A 11 10.71 1.13 3.59
C TRP A 11 10.06 1.56 4.90
N THR A 12 8.78 1.92 4.82
CA THR A 12 7.98 2.27 6.00
C THR A 12 6.86 1.25 6.12
N GLU A 13 6.64 0.78 7.34
CA GLU A 13 5.51 -0.07 7.66
C GLU A 13 4.22 0.74 7.59
N TYR A 14 3.20 0.17 6.95
CA TYR A 14 1.87 0.74 6.90
C TYR A 14 0.83 -0.37 7.06
N TRP A 15 -0.31 0.00 7.61
CA TRP A 15 -1.49 -0.85 7.62
C TRP A 15 -2.33 -0.56 6.39
N PHE A 16 -2.66 -1.57 5.58
CA PHE A 16 -3.47 -1.38 4.37
C PHE A 16 -4.84 -2.01 4.54
N VAL A 17 -5.84 -1.31 4.03
CA VAL A 17 -7.22 -1.78 3.97
C VAL A 17 -7.65 -1.74 2.51
N LEU A 18 -7.99 -2.91 1.97
CA LEU A 18 -8.55 -3.04 0.63
C LEU A 18 -10.07 -2.84 0.70
N GLN A 19 -10.56 -1.84 -0.02
CA GLN A 19 -11.97 -1.59 -0.28
C GLN A 19 -12.30 -1.94 -1.73
N SER A 20 -13.59 -1.92 -2.09
CA SER A 20 -14.08 -2.34 -3.41
C SER A 20 -13.37 -1.69 -4.60
N ASN A 21 -13.00 -0.41 -4.50
CA ASN A 21 -12.38 0.37 -5.59
C ASN A 21 -11.18 1.18 -5.12
N SER A 22 -10.62 0.87 -3.95
CA SER A 22 -9.47 1.58 -3.44
C SER A 22 -8.69 0.81 -2.40
N LEU A 23 -7.39 1.02 -2.39
CA LEU A 23 -6.48 0.59 -1.34
C LEU A 23 -6.10 1.80 -0.48
N GLU A 24 -6.57 1.83 0.75
CA GLU A 24 -6.23 2.85 1.73
C GLU A 24 -5.08 2.36 2.61
N TYR A 25 -4.25 3.28 3.08
CA TYR A 25 -3.13 2.95 3.96
C TYR A 25 -3.01 3.93 5.11
N TYR A 26 -2.68 3.39 6.28
CA TYR A 26 -2.67 4.07 7.57
C TYR A 26 -1.31 3.91 8.24
N GLY A 27 -1.03 4.81 9.18
CA GLY A 27 0.19 4.75 9.99
C GLY A 27 0.25 3.53 10.93
N SER A 28 -0.90 3.05 11.40
CA SER A 28 -1.02 1.91 12.33
C SER A 28 -2.31 1.13 12.10
N GLU A 29 -2.44 -0.02 12.78
CA GLU A 29 -3.63 -0.89 12.75
C GLU A 29 -4.88 -0.21 13.33
N ASP A 30 -4.73 0.79 14.21
CA ASP A 30 -5.85 1.51 14.85
C ASP A 30 -6.70 2.36 13.89
N LEU A 31 -6.31 2.46 12.61
CA LEU A 31 -6.99 3.20 11.53
C LEU A 31 -7.21 4.70 11.81
N MET A 32 -6.52 5.28 12.80
CA MET A 32 -6.74 6.66 13.22
C MET A 32 -6.16 7.70 12.26
N GLU A 33 -5.08 7.38 11.56
CA GLU A 33 -4.39 8.31 10.68
C GLU A 33 -4.27 7.75 9.26
N ILE A 34 -5.09 8.26 8.34
CA ILE A 34 -4.99 7.93 6.92
C ILE A 34 -3.77 8.61 6.30
N LYS A 35 -2.84 7.80 5.79
CA LYS A 35 -1.62 8.27 5.11
C LYS A 35 -1.83 8.41 3.60
N GLY A 36 -2.83 7.72 3.05
CA GLY A 36 -3.32 7.99 1.70
C GLY A 36 -4.24 6.92 1.14
N LYS A 37 -4.66 7.14 -0.10
CA LYS A 37 -5.61 6.31 -0.84
C LYS A 37 -5.13 6.11 -2.27
N ILE A 38 -5.20 4.86 -2.74
CA ILE A 38 -4.91 4.48 -4.12
C ILE A 38 -6.23 4.02 -4.74
N VAL A 39 -6.69 4.67 -5.80
CA VAL A 39 -7.87 4.24 -6.53
C VAL A 39 -7.50 3.01 -7.38
N ILE A 40 -8.28 1.95 -7.26
CA ILE A 40 -8.14 0.74 -8.07
C ILE A 40 -9.19 0.79 -9.16
N ASP A 41 -8.73 0.92 -10.39
CA ASP A 41 -9.54 0.84 -11.61
C ASP A 41 -9.06 -0.35 -12.47
N ARG A 42 -9.72 -0.61 -13.60
CA ARG A 42 -9.39 -1.65 -14.59
C ARG A 42 -7.95 -1.58 -15.09
N ASN A 43 -7.30 -0.42 -14.98
CA ASN A 43 -5.90 -0.23 -15.35
C ASN A 43 -4.89 -0.67 -14.26
N CYS A 44 -5.34 -1.15 -13.10
CA CYS A 44 -4.46 -1.64 -12.04
C CYS A 44 -4.21 -3.15 -12.19
N THR A 45 -2.95 -3.58 -12.02
CA THR A 45 -2.55 -5.01 -12.07
C THR A 45 -1.76 -5.37 -10.82
N VAL A 46 -1.95 -6.59 -10.32
CA VAL A 46 -1.17 -7.15 -9.20
C VAL A 46 -0.20 -8.18 -9.76
N GLU A 47 1.10 -7.97 -9.55
CA GLU A 47 2.15 -8.89 -9.97
C GLU A 47 2.93 -9.38 -8.75
N VAL A 48 3.21 -10.68 -8.70
CA VAL A 48 4.05 -11.28 -7.66
C VAL A 48 5.50 -11.23 -8.14
N ASN A 49 6.33 -10.41 -7.50
CA ASN A 49 7.77 -10.39 -7.77
C ASN A 49 8.45 -11.46 -6.90
N LEU A 50 8.73 -12.62 -7.48
CA LEU A 50 9.54 -13.66 -6.86
C LEU A 50 11.02 -13.35 -7.08
N THR A 51 11.55 -12.38 -6.33
CA THR A 51 13.00 -12.24 -6.23
C THR A 51 13.49 -13.36 -5.31
N TYR A 52 14.10 -14.39 -5.89
CA TYR A 52 14.79 -15.45 -5.16
C TYR A 52 15.77 -14.81 -4.16
N CYS A 53 15.71 -15.26 -2.91
CA CYS A 53 16.62 -14.84 -1.83
C CYS A 53 18.08 -15.10 -2.20
#